data_AF-A0A925ZGW9-F1
#
_entry.id   AF-A0A925ZGW9-F1
#
_cell.length_a   1.000
_cell.length_b   1.000
_cell.length_c   1.000
_cell.angle_alpha   90.00
_cell.angle_beta   90.00
_cell.angle_gamma   90.00
#
_symmetry.space_group_name_H-M   'P 1'
#
loop_
_entity.id
_entity.type
_entity.pdbx_description
1 polymer ?
#
loop_
_entity_poly.entity_id
_entity_poly.type
_entity_poly.pdbx_seq_one_letter_code
_entity_poly.pdbx_strand_id
1 'polypeptide(L)'
;MSFNLKLLAGLAMTCLAGSLLAQTAEFVPGEVLVKFRGSGATPANASLVAHRAIGAQKVGNVAVLDVERVKLPTGMNARDGVEYYQRLLGVEYVELNYKKKSHFVPNDPQLAAQYGPTKMKAQQAWDLTKGNPAVIVAVIDDGADANHEDLKNKLVPGFDYSDGDPDTTPSGTHGTLCAGNVAAETNNAKGIAGMGFNCRIMPIKIFPESTVANSSAAIIHAANNGARVISMSYGGPGESVTERNAVNFAWGKGCVLVSSVGNDGITQKNYPAAFPNVIAVGSTGTQDIRSGFSNIGADWVDVAAPGEAILSTLAGGGYSASDGTSFSCPLVAGVASLVFSAGGAGLTNTQVRNAIETTTDPVPGNFFKFGRVNAFRAVSAVDSGSVTVNAATNVSSWFGLNFTGSSVDLLSTDLNFATVTSVTDPLGHIAGVIVDLSYVEASTTVRAATAAIEANGPSGSSGQVFLWDFVSSKFVLPKSFAINITGNKRQKITLPTNLSRYVSGGQMRLGIRAIGPNRKPRDWKTGFDLNVGFVQVETRPQLP
;
A
#
# COMPACT_ATOMS: atom_id res chain seq x y z
N MET A 1 -25.68 47.78 -47.44
CA MET A 1 -25.79 49.03 -46.66
C MET A 1 -25.88 48.69 -45.17
N SER A 2 -24.75 48.85 -44.48
CA SER A 2 -24.58 49.55 -43.19
C SER A 2 -25.49 49.30 -41.96
N PHE A 3 -24.80 48.78 -40.92
CA PHE A 3 -24.68 49.24 -39.51
C PHE A 3 -25.75 48.95 -38.42
N ASN A 4 -25.36 48.04 -37.51
CA ASN A 4 -25.27 48.13 -36.02
C ASN A 4 -26.27 48.95 -35.18
N LEU A 5 -26.82 48.32 -34.12
CA LEU A 5 -26.67 48.82 -32.74
C LEU A 5 -26.80 47.71 -31.68
N LYS A 6 -25.99 47.85 -30.62
CA LYS A 6 -25.73 46.95 -29.48
C LYS A 6 -26.85 46.96 -28.42
N LEU A 7 -26.98 45.86 -27.67
CA LEU A 7 -27.27 45.91 -26.21
C LEU A 7 -26.67 44.68 -25.48
N LEU A 8 -25.73 44.95 -24.56
CA LEU A 8 -25.29 44.10 -23.42
C LEU A 8 -26.40 44.13 -22.33
N ALA A 9 -26.52 43.29 -21.30
CA ALA A 9 -25.65 42.35 -20.59
C ALA A 9 -26.49 41.45 -19.65
N GLY A 10 -25.90 40.34 -19.20
CA GLY A 10 -26.00 39.89 -17.81
C GLY A 10 -26.89 38.68 -17.52
N LEU A 11 -26.33 37.46 -17.61
CA LEU A 11 -26.80 36.35 -16.77
C LEU A 11 -25.62 35.82 -15.93
N ALA A 12 -25.74 36.03 -14.62
CA ALA A 12 -24.85 35.47 -13.62
C ALA A 12 -25.03 33.95 -13.58
N MET A 13 -23.96 33.21 -13.87
CA MET A 13 -23.93 31.77 -13.69
C MET A 13 -23.43 31.51 -12.26
N THR A 14 -24.33 31.05 -11.40
CA THR A 14 -24.04 30.58 -10.04
C THR A 14 -23.16 29.33 -10.12
N CYS A 15 -21.90 29.46 -9.69
CA CYS A 15 -21.01 28.33 -9.47
C CYS A 15 -21.50 27.50 -8.28
N LEU A 16 -22.21 26.40 -8.53
CA LEU A 16 -22.21 25.27 -7.60
C LEU A 16 -20.88 24.54 -7.75
N ALA A 17 -19.98 24.74 -6.78
CA ALA A 17 -18.78 23.95 -6.62
C ALA A 17 -19.15 22.55 -6.10
N GLY A 18 -19.60 21.68 -7.01
CA GLY A 18 -19.58 20.24 -6.80
C GLY A 18 -18.16 19.75 -7.09
N SER A 19 -17.42 19.36 -6.05
CA SER A 19 -16.12 18.69 -6.18
C SER A 19 -16.32 17.28 -6.75
N LEU A 20 -16.52 17.18 -8.07
CA LEU A 20 -16.13 15.98 -8.79
C LEU A 20 -14.61 15.85 -8.65
N LEU A 21 -14.16 14.90 -7.84
CA LEU A 21 -12.80 14.39 -7.92
C LEU A 21 -12.67 13.73 -9.30
N ALA A 22 -12.32 14.52 -10.31
CA ALA A 22 -11.93 14.02 -11.61
C ALA A 22 -10.74 13.08 -11.39
N GLN A 23 -10.90 11.80 -11.73
CA GLN A 23 -9.84 10.82 -11.69
C GLN A 23 -8.70 11.35 -12.58
N THR A 24 -7.60 11.80 -11.98
CA THR A 24 -6.45 12.29 -12.72
C THR A 24 -5.75 11.08 -13.34
N ALA A 25 -5.66 11.04 -14.67
CA ALA A 25 -4.95 9.97 -15.35
C ALA A 25 -3.47 9.98 -14.94
N GLU A 26 -2.97 8.85 -14.43
CA GLU A 26 -1.56 8.71 -14.06
C GLU A 26 -0.67 8.63 -15.31
N PHE A 27 0.48 9.31 -15.25
CA PHE A 27 1.50 9.30 -16.29
C PHE A 27 2.89 9.07 -15.68
N VAL A 28 3.87 8.74 -16.51
CA VAL A 28 5.27 8.57 -16.09
C VAL A 28 5.86 9.95 -15.75
N PRO A 29 6.27 10.20 -14.49
CA PRO A 29 6.86 11.49 -14.13
C PRO A 29 8.14 11.76 -14.93
N GLY A 30 8.27 12.99 -15.44
CA GLY A 30 9.45 13.41 -16.21
C GLY A 30 9.57 12.79 -17.60
N GLU A 31 8.51 12.17 -18.14
CA GLU A 31 8.49 11.70 -19.53
C GLU A 31 7.32 12.30 -20.32
N VAL A 32 7.57 12.55 -21.60
CA VAL A 32 6.56 12.93 -22.60
C VAL A 32 6.74 12.11 -23.87
N LEU A 33 5.67 12.00 -24.65
CA LEU A 33 5.70 11.43 -25.99
C LEU A 33 5.65 12.58 -27.00
N VAL A 34 6.62 12.66 -27.90
CA VAL A 34 6.73 13.77 -28.87
C VAL A 34 6.75 13.22 -30.28
N LYS A 35 5.81 13.68 -31.12
CA LYS A 35 5.84 13.45 -32.57
C LYS A 35 6.35 14.71 -33.25
N PHE A 36 7.45 14.58 -34.01
CA PHE A 36 7.92 15.65 -34.88
C PHE A 36 7.28 15.52 -36.26
N ARG A 37 7.03 16.66 -36.91
CA ARG A 37 6.51 16.69 -38.29
C ARG A 37 7.55 16.06 -39.23
N GLY A 38 7.10 15.20 -40.14
CA GLY A 38 7.95 14.55 -41.14
C GLY A 38 8.62 15.55 -42.10
N SER A 39 9.62 15.07 -42.85
CA SER A 39 10.66 15.77 -43.63
C SER A 39 10.22 16.73 -44.77
N GLY A 40 9.03 17.34 -44.68
CA GLY A 40 8.59 18.40 -45.60
C GLY A 40 8.92 19.82 -45.12
N ALA A 41 9.09 20.03 -43.81
CA ALA A 41 9.30 21.36 -43.21
C ALA A 41 10.30 21.41 -42.04
N THR A 42 10.83 20.26 -41.62
CA THR A 42 11.61 20.12 -40.39
C THR A 42 13.04 19.68 -40.71
N PRO A 43 14.08 20.39 -40.26
CA PRO A 43 15.47 19.97 -40.43
C PRO A 43 15.67 18.54 -39.93
N ALA A 44 16.56 17.77 -40.56
CA ALA A 44 16.91 16.39 -40.18
C ALA A 44 17.38 16.22 -38.72
N ASN A 45 17.56 17.31 -37.98
CA ASN A 45 18.00 17.37 -36.59
C ASN A 45 17.04 18.14 -35.66
N ALA A 46 15.80 18.41 -36.08
CA ALA A 46 14.86 19.23 -35.30
C ALA A 46 14.57 18.64 -33.91
N SER A 47 14.41 17.32 -33.81
CA SER A 47 14.25 16.64 -32.52
C SER A 47 15.50 16.75 -31.66
N LEU A 48 16.68 16.54 -32.25
CA LEU A 48 17.96 16.66 -31.55
C LEU A 48 18.18 18.07 -30.99
N VAL A 49 17.86 19.11 -31.76
CA VAL A 49 17.96 20.52 -31.33
C VAL A 49 16.96 20.81 -30.20
N ALA A 50 15.71 20.39 -30.36
CA ALA A 50 14.66 20.57 -29.36
C ALA A 50 15.00 19.90 -28.02
N HIS A 51 15.51 18.67 -28.06
CA HIS A 51 15.92 17.96 -26.84
C HIS A 51 17.11 18.64 -26.17
N ARG A 52 18.16 18.99 -26.93
CA ARG A 52 19.36 19.63 -26.39
C ARG A 52 19.09 20.98 -25.75
N ALA A 53 18.15 21.76 -26.30
CA ALA A 53 17.82 23.08 -25.79
C ALA A 53 17.33 23.07 -24.33
N ILE A 54 16.76 21.96 -23.86
CA ILE A 54 16.33 21.79 -22.46
C ILE A 54 17.10 20.67 -21.73
N GLY A 55 18.09 20.04 -22.36
CA GLY A 55 18.78 18.89 -21.76
C GLY A 55 17.92 17.63 -21.61
N ALA A 56 16.86 17.49 -22.42
CA ALA A 56 16.05 16.28 -22.50
C ALA A 56 16.77 15.17 -23.30
N GLN A 57 16.37 13.91 -23.09
CA GLN A 57 16.96 12.75 -23.73
C GLN A 57 15.90 11.86 -24.37
N LYS A 58 16.10 11.47 -25.63
CA LYS A 58 15.32 10.41 -26.27
C LYS A 58 15.68 9.07 -25.63
N VAL A 59 14.73 8.45 -24.94
CA VAL A 59 14.88 7.18 -24.22
C VAL A 59 14.16 6.00 -24.89
N GLY A 60 13.53 6.24 -26.03
CA GLY A 60 12.86 5.23 -26.84
C GLY A 60 12.01 5.85 -27.94
N ASN A 61 11.27 5.01 -28.67
CA ASN A 61 10.30 5.44 -29.66
C ASN A 61 9.21 4.39 -29.90
N VAL A 62 8.06 4.84 -30.40
CA VAL A 62 7.03 4.00 -31.02
C VAL A 62 7.29 4.03 -32.52
N ALA A 63 8.15 3.11 -32.99
CA ALA A 63 8.79 3.20 -34.30
C ALA A 63 7.81 3.38 -35.49
N VAL A 64 6.70 2.65 -35.50
CA VAL A 64 5.70 2.72 -36.60
C VAL A 64 4.98 4.08 -36.66
N LEU A 65 4.81 4.73 -35.50
CA LEU A 65 4.15 6.03 -35.41
C LEU A 65 5.15 7.18 -35.47
N ASP A 66 6.45 6.89 -35.49
CA ASP A 66 7.53 7.88 -35.43
C ASP A 66 7.42 8.83 -34.22
N VAL A 67 6.97 8.30 -33.07
CA VAL A 67 6.83 9.04 -31.82
C VAL A 67 8.02 8.77 -30.93
N GLU A 68 8.65 9.81 -30.41
CA GLU A 68 9.79 9.69 -29.51
C GLU A 68 9.32 9.67 -28.05
N ARG A 69 9.84 8.73 -27.27
CA ARG A 69 9.70 8.74 -25.80
C ARG A 69 10.86 9.57 -25.25
N VAL A 70 10.54 10.70 -24.63
CA VAL A 70 11.51 11.70 -24.21
C VAL A 70 11.51 11.83 -22.70
N LYS A 71 12.67 11.64 -22.09
CA LYS A 71 12.93 11.92 -20.68
C LYS A 71 13.34 13.39 -20.54
N LEU A 72 12.61 14.12 -19.71
CA LEU A 72 12.82 15.54 -19.42
C LEU A 72 14.01 15.75 -18.46
N PRO A 73 14.62 16.96 -18.46
CA PRO A 73 15.66 17.30 -17.50
C PRO A 73 15.14 17.29 -16.05
N THR A 74 16.05 17.08 -15.09
CA THR A 74 15.75 17.14 -13.66
C THR A 74 15.13 18.49 -13.29
N GLY A 75 14.02 18.46 -12.55
CA GLY A 75 13.29 19.66 -12.12
C GLY A 75 12.18 20.12 -13.07
N MET A 76 12.13 19.59 -14.31
CA MET A 76 11.03 19.86 -15.24
C MET A 76 9.93 18.80 -15.09
N ASN A 77 8.71 19.23 -14.77
CA ASN A 77 7.58 18.29 -14.68
C ASN A 77 7.03 17.95 -16.09
N ALA A 78 6.29 16.85 -16.21
CA ALA A 78 5.81 16.37 -17.51
C ALA A 78 4.88 17.36 -18.22
N ARG A 79 4.11 18.16 -17.48
CA ARG A 79 3.23 19.19 -18.06
C ARG A 79 4.02 20.38 -18.60
N ASP A 80 5.06 20.81 -17.89
CA ASP A 80 5.98 21.84 -18.40
C ASP A 80 6.69 21.35 -19.68
N GLY A 81 7.04 20.06 -19.72
CA GLY A 81 7.58 19.42 -20.93
C GLY A 81 6.59 19.44 -22.09
N VAL A 82 5.32 19.12 -21.86
CA VAL A 82 4.25 19.25 -22.86
C VAL A 82 4.17 20.70 -23.35
N GLU A 83 4.09 21.68 -22.45
CA GLU A 83 4.04 23.09 -22.84
C GLU A 83 5.25 23.53 -23.67
N TYR A 84 6.45 23.05 -23.33
CA TYR A 84 7.66 23.36 -24.07
C TYR A 84 7.59 22.83 -25.51
N TYR A 85 7.37 21.53 -25.68
CA TYR A 85 7.36 20.91 -27.03
C TYR A 85 6.18 21.39 -27.87
N GLN A 86 5.04 21.70 -27.26
CA GLN A 86 3.84 22.16 -27.97
C GLN A 86 4.03 23.54 -28.63
N ARG A 87 4.99 24.34 -28.16
CA ARG A 87 5.35 25.65 -28.73
C ARG A 87 6.34 25.54 -29.90
N LEU A 88 6.91 24.37 -30.17
CA LEU A 88 7.90 24.19 -31.24
C LEU A 88 7.20 23.92 -32.58
N LEU A 89 7.49 24.74 -33.59
CA LEU A 89 6.90 24.61 -34.94
C LEU A 89 7.15 23.23 -35.58
N GLY A 90 8.25 22.57 -35.22
CA GLY A 90 8.60 21.24 -35.73
C GLY A 90 7.89 20.08 -35.05
N VAL A 91 7.11 20.33 -33.99
CA VAL A 91 6.34 19.31 -33.27
C VAL A 91 4.94 19.22 -33.89
N GLU A 92 4.52 18.01 -34.19
CA GLU A 92 3.18 17.69 -34.66
C GLU A 92 2.22 17.58 -33.47
N TYR A 93 2.63 16.81 -32.46
CA TYR A 93 1.97 16.76 -31.16
C TYR A 93 2.96 16.35 -30.06
N VAL A 94 2.58 16.68 -28.83
CA VAL A 94 3.21 16.18 -27.62
C VAL A 94 2.14 15.85 -26.60
N GLU A 95 2.34 14.76 -25.88
CA GLU A 95 1.40 14.31 -24.84
C GLU A 95 2.12 13.69 -23.64
N LEU A 96 1.37 13.51 -22.56
CA LEU A 96 1.83 12.79 -21.37
C LEU A 96 1.94 11.29 -21.67
N ASN A 97 2.99 10.64 -21.16
CA ASN A 97 3.13 9.18 -21.23
C ASN A 97 2.23 8.50 -20.18
N TYR A 98 0.94 8.33 -20.48
CA TYR A 98 -0.02 7.74 -19.55
C TYR A 98 0.30 6.27 -19.23
N LYS A 99 0.24 5.90 -17.95
CA LYS A 99 0.40 4.51 -17.52
C LYS A 99 -0.83 3.70 -17.92
N LYS A 100 -0.63 2.48 -18.42
CA LYS A 100 -1.69 1.48 -18.60
C LYS A 100 -1.68 0.52 -17.41
N LYS A 101 -2.87 0.14 -16.91
CA LYS A 101 -3.03 -0.86 -15.85
C LYS A 101 -3.69 -2.11 -16.45
N SER A 102 -3.24 -3.30 -16.03
CA SER A 102 -3.92 -4.55 -16.34
C SER A 102 -5.09 -4.72 -15.36
N HIS A 103 -6.26 -5.15 -15.86
CA HIS A 103 -7.42 -5.45 -15.03
C HIS A 103 -7.40 -6.94 -14.69
N PHE A 104 -6.98 -7.29 -13.48
CA PHE A 104 -6.94 -8.66 -13.03
C PHE A 104 -8.33 -9.12 -12.58
N VAL A 105 -8.83 -10.18 -13.21
CA VAL A 105 -10.05 -10.87 -12.77
C VAL A 105 -9.65 -12.28 -12.33
N PRO A 106 -9.91 -12.65 -11.07
CA PRO A 106 -9.68 -14.02 -10.61
C PRO A 106 -10.41 -15.06 -11.48
N ASN A 107 -9.82 -16.25 -11.60
CA ASN A 107 -10.35 -17.34 -12.43
C ASN A 107 -11.36 -18.26 -11.71
N ASP A 108 -11.88 -17.84 -10.57
CA ASP A 108 -12.85 -18.56 -9.75
C ASP A 108 -14.22 -18.62 -10.46
N PRO A 109 -14.75 -19.83 -10.78
CA PRO A 109 -15.95 -19.98 -11.62
C PRO A 109 -17.22 -19.32 -11.05
N GLN A 110 -17.33 -19.17 -9.73
CA GLN A 110 -18.49 -18.56 -9.08
C GLN A 110 -18.32 -17.07 -8.77
N LEU A 111 -17.18 -16.45 -9.11
CA LEU A 111 -16.96 -15.01 -8.90
C LEU A 111 -18.05 -14.15 -9.58
N ALA A 112 -18.51 -14.57 -10.77
CA ALA A 112 -19.57 -13.87 -11.49
C ALA A 112 -20.91 -13.82 -10.72
N ALA A 113 -21.15 -14.79 -9.84
CA ALA A 113 -22.32 -14.83 -8.96
C ALA A 113 -22.10 -14.04 -7.65
N GLN A 114 -20.86 -13.67 -7.31
CA GLN A 114 -20.55 -12.87 -6.13
C GLN A 114 -20.67 -11.36 -6.44
N TYR A 115 -21.88 -10.82 -6.28
CA TYR A 115 -22.07 -9.37 -6.46
C TYR A 115 -21.40 -8.53 -5.37
N GLY A 116 -21.23 -9.07 -4.15
CA GLY A 116 -20.68 -8.36 -3.00
C GLY A 116 -19.28 -7.75 -3.26
N PRO A 117 -18.27 -8.56 -3.64
CA PRO A 117 -16.96 -8.08 -4.05
C PRO A 117 -17.01 -7.02 -5.17
N THR A 118 -17.84 -7.25 -6.19
CA THR A 118 -18.02 -6.30 -7.31
C THR A 118 -18.57 -4.95 -6.83
N LYS A 119 -19.61 -4.99 -6.00
CA LYS A 119 -20.28 -3.82 -5.41
C LYS A 119 -19.28 -3.01 -4.59
N MET A 120 -18.48 -3.67 -3.77
CA MET A 120 -17.44 -3.08 -2.92
C MET A 120 -16.13 -2.73 -3.67
N LYS A 121 -16.07 -2.83 -5.01
CA LYS A 121 -14.88 -2.51 -5.81
C LYS A 121 -13.64 -3.34 -5.44
N ALA A 122 -13.85 -4.61 -5.07
CA ALA A 122 -12.78 -5.52 -4.67
C ALA A 122 -11.81 -5.81 -5.83
N GLN A 123 -12.31 -5.99 -7.06
CA GLN A 123 -11.46 -6.26 -8.23
C GLN A 123 -10.43 -5.14 -8.46
N GLN A 124 -10.85 -3.88 -8.38
CA GLN A 124 -9.91 -2.76 -8.48
C GLN A 124 -8.94 -2.71 -7.30
N ALA A 125 -9.36 -3.14 -6.10
CA ALA A 125 -8.45 -3.26 -4.95
C ALA A 125 -7.41 -4.38 -5.17
N TRP A 126 -7.81 -5.49 -5.80
CA TRP A 126 -6.93 -6.62 -6.11
C TRP A 126 -5.90 -6.32 -7.20
N ASP A 127 -6.16 -5.31 -8.03
CA ASP A 127 -5.16 -4.72 -8.93
C ASP A 127 -4.03 -3.99 -8.16
N LEU A 128 -4.32 -3.47 -6.96
CA LEU A 128 -3.33 -2.80 -6.10
C LEU A 128 -2.62 -3.79 -5.16
N THR A 129 -3.38 -4.65 -4.49
CA THR A 129 -2.84 -5.67 -3.59
C THR A 129 -3.69 -6.93 -3.63
N LYS A 130 -3.05 -8.09 -3.75
CA LYS A 130 -3.72 -9.40 -3.65
C LYS A 130 -3.73 -9.93 -2.21
N GLY A 131 -3.54 -9.08 -1.21
CA GLY A 131 -3.40 -9.51 0.19
C GLY A 131 -2.03 -10.12 0.50
N ASN A 132 -1.74 -10.30 1.79
CA ASN A 132 -0.49 -10.86 2.29
C ASN A 132 -0.79 -12.01 3.27
N PRO A 133 -0.24 -13.22 3.07
CA PRO A 133 -0.50 -14.36 3.96
C PRO A 133 0.00 -14.20 5.40
N ALA A 134 0.82 -13.17 5.67
CA ALA A 134 1.19 -12.77 7.04
C ALA A 134 0.10 -11.96 7.75
N VAL A 135 -0.91 -11.46 7.03
CA VAL A 135 -2.09 -10.81 7.61
C VAL A 135 -3.12 -11.88 7.92
N ILE A 136 -3.31 -12.14 9.21
CA ILE A 136 -4.25 -13.12 9.72
C ILE A 136 -5.55 -12.41 10.14
N VAL A 137 -6.68 -12.96 9.72
CA VAL A 137 -8.03 -12.54 10.13
C VAL A 137 -8.60 -13.63 11.03
N ALA A 138 -8.85 -13.33 12.29
CA ALA A 138 -9.58 -14.23 13.17
C ALA A 138 -11.08 -14.17 12.85
N VAL A 139 -11.70 -15.32 12.68
CA VAL A 139 -13.15 -15.47 12.50
C VAL A 139 -13.68 -16.15 13.75
N ILE A 140 -14.30 -15.37 14.63
CA ILE A 140 -14.88 -15.86 15.89
C ILE A 140 -16.34 -16.24 15.61
N ASP A 141 -16.63 -17.55 15.54
CA ASP A 141 -17.90 -18.08 15.05
C ASP A 141 -18.17 -19.54 15.50
N ASP A 142 -18.90 -20.34 14.72
CA ASP A 142 -19.21 -21.76 14.98
C ASP A 142 -18.15 -22.76 14.46
N GLY A 143 -16.99 -22.26 14.03
CA GLY A 143 -15.88 -23.03 13.47
C GLY A 143 -15.72 -22.87 11.95
N ALA A 144 -14.77 -23.58 11.35
CA ALA A 144 -14.56 -23.52 9.90
C ALA A 144 -14.16 -24.89 9.34
N ASP A 145 -14.76 -25.28 8.21
CA ASP A 145 -14.46 -26.55 7.55
C ASP A 145 -13.04 -26.53 6.95
N ALA A 146 -12.10 -27.14 7.66
CA ALA A 146 -10.71 -27.27 7.25
C ALA A 146 -10.49 -28.19 6.04
N ASN A 147 -11.50 -28.98 5.65
CA ASN A 147 -11.45 -29.85 4.48
C ASN A 147 -12.08 -29.21 3.23
N HIS A 148 -12.75 -28.06 3.38
CA HIS A 148 -13.36 -27.35 2.27
C HIS A 148 -12.32 -26.97 1.21
N GLU A 149 -12.65 -27.18 -0.07
CA GLU A 149 -11.66 -27.07 -1.16
C GLU A 149 -11.03 -25.68 -1.28
N ASP A 150 -11.81 -24.63 -0.99
CA ASP A 150 -11.36 -23.22 -0.98
C ASP A 150 -10.85 -22.71 0.38
N LEU A 151 -10.87 -23.52 1.45
CA LEU A 151 -10.42 -23.06 2.78
C LEU A 151 -9.20 -23.81 3.31
N LYS A 152 -9.00 -25.07 2.91
CA LYS A 152 -7.96 -25.95 3.47
C LYS A 152 -6.54 -25.36 3.42
N ASN A 153 -6.25 -24.49 2.45
CA ASN A 153 -4.94 -23.82 2.30
C ASN A 153 -4.89 -22.42 2.93
N LYS A 154 -5.99 -21.97 3.56
CA LYS A 154 -6.18 -20.61 4.06
C LYS A 154 -6.19 -20.54 5.58
N LEU A 155 -6.45 -21.66 6.25
CA LEU A 155 -6.53 -21.70 7.70
C LEU A 155 -5.14 -21.73 8.36
N VAL A 156 -5.02 -21.04 9.49
CA VAL A 156 -3.95 -21.20 10.47
C VAL A 156 -4.51 -21.87 11.73
N PRO A 157 -3.68 -22.38 12.66
CA PRO A 157 -4.17 -22.95 13.90
C PRO A 157 -5.14 -22.01 14.63
N GLY A 158 -6.26 -22.58 15.05
CA GLY A 158 -7.34 -21.91 15.77
C GLY A 158 -7.53 -22.48 17.17
N PHE A 159 -8.65 -22.14 17.79
CA PHE A 159 -9.04 -22.68 19.10
C PHE A 159 -10.55 -22.73 19.27
N ASP A 160 -11.05 -23.75 19.95
CA ASP A 160 -12.44 -23.93 20.35
C ASP A 160 -12.61 -23.59 21.83
N TYR A 161 -13.33 -22.51 22.09
CA TYR A 161 -13.67 -22.05 23.42
C TYR A 161 -14.98 -22.62 23.95
N SER A 162 -15.77 -23.32 23.14
CA SER A 162 -16.94 -24.08 23.60
C SER A 162 -16.50 -25.36 24.30
N ASP A 163 -15.56 -26.10 23.70
CA ASP A 163 -15.09 -27.40 24.22
C ASP A 163 -13.70 -27.33 24.87
N GLY A 164 -12.97 -26.22 24.68
CA GLY A 164 -11.71 -25.94 25.38
C GLY A 164 -10.48 -26.60 24.78
N ASP A 165 -10.44 -26.80 23.46
CA ASP A 165 -9.40 -27.54 22.76
C ASP A 165 -9.03 -26.87 21.40
N PRO A 166 -8.07 -27.40 20.61
CA PRO A 166 -7.70 -26.79 19.32
C PRO A 166 -8.58 -27.24 18.14
N ASP A 167 -9.64 -28.02 18.35
CA ASP A 167 -10.51 -28.55 17.29
C ASP A 167 -11.57 -27.53 16.86
N THR A 168 -11.27 -26.79 15.79
CA THR A 168 -12.20 -25.80 15.24
C THR A 168 -13.18 -26.38 14.20
N THR A 169 -13.41 -27.70 14.24
CA THR A 169 -14.40 -28.34 13.37
C THR A 169 -15.76 -27.66 13.57
N PRO A 170 -16.42 -27.25 12.47
CA PRO A 170 -17.60 -26.43 12.57
C PRO A 170 -18.77 -27.20 13.15
N SER A 171 -19.44 -26.64 14.16
CA SER A 171 -20.68 -27.19 14.72
C SER A 171 -21.93 -26.80 13.92
N GLY A 172 -21.77 -25.87 12.98
CA GLY A 172 -22.81 -25.41 12.05
C GLY A 172 -22.21 -25.03 10.70
N THR A 173 -22.91 -24.26 9.89
CA THR A 173 -22.42 -23.81 8.58
C THR A 173 -21.95 -22.36 8.58
N HIS A 174 -22.24 -21.61 9.64
CA HIS A 174 -22.20 -20.14 9.63
C HIS A 174 -20.76 -19.60 9.57
N GLY A 175 -19.87 -20.12 10.41
CA GLY A 175 -18.47 -19.74 10.46
C GLY A 175 -17.71 -20.14 9.21
N THR A 176 -18.09 -21.25 8.56
CA THR A 176 -17.54 -21.63 7.24
C THR A 176 -17.95 -20.64 6.15
N LEU A 177 -19.21 -20.18 6.13
CA LEU A 177 -19.64 -19.10 5.22
C LEU A 177 -18.91 -17.78 5.52
N CYS A 178 -18.72 -17.43 6.80
CA CYS A 178 -17.97 -16.23 7.17
C CYS A 178 -16.50 -16.33 6.74
N ALA A 179 -15.84 -17.47 6.95
CA ALA A 179 -14.47 -17.72 6.54
C ALA A 179 -14.28 -17.56 5.02
N GLY A 180 -15.20 -18.12 4.21
CA GLY A 180 -15.16 -17.97 2.76
C GLY A 180 -15.24 -16.50 2.31
N ASN A 181 -16.15 -15.72 2.90
CA ASN A 181 -16.30 -14.30 2.61
C ASN A 181 -15.06 -13.48 3.00
N VAL A 182 -14.37 -13.87 4.08
CA VAL A 182 -13.10 -13.24 4.48
C VAL A 182 -12.01 -13.53 3.46
N ALA A 183 -11.66 -14.79 3.21
CA ALA A 183 -10.48 -15.14 2.42
C ALA A 183 -10.52 -16.58 1.89
N ALA A 184 -11.61 -17.02 1.26
CA ALA A 184 -11.56 -18.17 0.35
C ALA A 184 -10.36 -18.09 -0.60
N GLU A 185 -9.83 -19.25 -1.02
CA GLU A 185 -8.66 -19.36 -1.87
C GLU A 185 -8.91 -18.82 -3.28
N THR A 186 -8.70 -17.52 -3.45
CA THR A 186 -8.95 -16.82 -4.70
C THR A 186 -7.94 -17.16 -5.80
N ASN A 187 -8.41 -17.25 -7.03
CA ASN A 187 -7.66 -17.50 -8.26
C ASN A 187 -7.04 -18.91 -8.32
N ASN A 188 -7.78 -19.90 -7.83
CA ASN A 188 -7.40 -21.32 -7.82
C ASN A 188 -8.18 -22.17 -8.87
N ALA A 189 -8.92 -21.52 -9.77
CA ALA A 189 -9.83 -22.12 -10.76
C ALA A 189 -11.01 -22.90 -10.18
N LYS A 190 -11.40 -22.63 -8.94
CA LYS A 190 -12.50 -23.28 -8.21
C LYS A 190 -13.35 -22.23 -7.51
N GLY A 191 -14.56 -22.64 -7.13
CA GLY A 191 -15.42 -21.88 -6.23
C GLY A 191 -15.45 -20.37 -6.38
N ILE A 192 -15.18 -19.71 -5.26
CA ILE A 192 -15.41 -18.28 -5.03
C ILE A 192 -14.10 -17.54 -4.74
N ALA A 193 -14.11 -16.22 -4.91
CA ALA A 193 -13.07 -15.35 -4.41
C ALA A 193 -13.38 -14.84 -3.00
N GLY A 194 -12.42 -14.97 -2.08
CA GLY A 194 -12.47 -14.32 -0.77
C GLY A 194 -12.05 -12.84 -0.86
N MET A 195 -12.69 -11.96 -0.07
CA MET A 195 -12.42 -10.52 -0.13
C MET A 195 -10.95 -10.18 0.17
N GLY A 196 -10.36 -10.80 1.19
CA GLY A 196 -8.97 -10.67 1.62
C GLY A 196 -7.94 -11.39 0.74
N PHE A 197 -8.39 -12.12 -0.30
CA PHE A 197 -7.54 -12.78 -1.29
C PHE A 197 -6.45 -13.66 -0.65
N ASN A 198 -5.17 -13.26 -0.64
CA ASN A 198 -4.07 -14.08 -0.11
C ASN A 198 -3.93 -14.04 1.43
N CYS A 199 -4.74 -13.27 2.15
CA CYS A 199 -4.75 -13.28 3.63
C CYS A 199 -5.10 -14.66 4.19
N ARG A 200 -4.78 -14.90 5.47
CA ARG A 200 -5.05 -16.18 6.16
C ARG A 200 -6.13 -16.03 7.23
N ILE A 201 -6.78 -17.13 7.55
CA ILE A 201 -7.93 -17.18 8.47
C ILE A 201 -7.53 -17.96 9.72
N MET A 202 -7.76 -17.38 10.89
CA MET A 202 -7.69 -18.08 12.18
C MET A 202 -9.12 -18.39 12.62
N PRO A 203 -9.61 -19.64 12.47
CA PRO A 203 -10.91 -20.00 12.99
C PRO A 203 -10.87 -20.00 14.52
N ILE A 204 -11.85 -19.38 15.16
CA ILE A 204 -12.02 -19.46 16.62
C ILE A 204 -13.47 -19.82 16.89
N LYS A 205 -13.70 -20.97 17.50
CA LYS A 205 -15.05 -21.48 17.73
C LYS A 205 -15.53 -21.07 19.12
N ILE A 206 -16.74 -20.51 19.20
CA ILE A 206 -17.42 -20.15 20.46
C ILE A 206 -18.85 -20.68 20.54
N PHE A 207 -19.39 -21.21 19.44
CA PHE A 207 -20.72 -21.83 19.37
C PHE A 207 -20.60 -23.37 19.33
N PRO A 208 -21.65 -24.11 19.74
CA PRO A 208 -23.03 -23.65 20.02
C PRO A 208 -23.23 -22.95 21.38
N GLU A 209 -22.38 -23.23 22.36
CA GLU A 209 -22.53 -22.71 23.72
C GLU A 209 -21.68 -21.44 23.94
N SER A 210 -22.13 -20.32 23.37
CA SER A 210 -21.42 -19.05 23.46
C SER A 210 -21.84 -18.22 24.67
N THR A 211 -20.85 -17.81 25.46
CA THR A 211 -21.01 -16.84 26.54
C THR A 211 -20.06 -15.66 26.39
N VAL A 212 -20.31 -14.60 27.14
CA VAL A 212 -19.39 -13.46 27.29
C VAL A 212 -17.98 -13.89 27.70
N ALA A 213 -17.84 -14.97 28.48
CA ALA A 213 -16.53 -15.49 28.88
C ALA A 213 -15.80 -16.12 27.68
N ASN A 214 -16.51 -16.92 26.87
CA ASN A 214 -15.95 -17.52 25.65
C ASN A 214 -15.57 -16.44 24.63
N SER A 215 -16.47 -15.48 24.35
CA SER A 215 -16.21 -14.41 23.39
C SER A 215 -15.04 -13.51 23.81
N SER A 216 -14.96 -13.16 25.10
CA SER A 216 -13.85 -12.36 25.64
C SER A 216 -12.50 -13.09 25.52
N ALA A 217 -12.47 -14.39 25.86
CA ALA A 217 -11.27 -15.20 25.75
C ALA A 217 -10.84 -15.38 24.28
N ALA A 218 -11.80 -15.60 23.37
CA ALA A 218 -11.57 -15.69 21.94
C ALA A 218 -10.95 -14.41 21.34
N ILE A 219 -11.47 -13.23 21.70
CA ILE A 219 -10.92 -11.94 21.25
C ILE A 219 -9.46 -11.76 21.71
N ILE A 220 -9.19 -12.07 22.99
CA ILE A 220 -7.83 -11.99 23.56
C ILE A 220 -6.90 -13.00 22.87
N HIS A 221 -7.36 -14.22 22.62
CA HIS A 221 -6.63 -15.26 21.93
C HIS A 221 -6.23 -14.82 20.52
N ALA A 222 -7.18 -14.31 19.74
CA ALA A 222 -6.93 -13.82 18.39
C ALA A 222 -5.79 -12.79 18.38
N ALA A 223 -5.88 -11.80 19.26
CA ALA A 223 -4.89 -10.73 19.36
C ALA A 223 -3.50 -11.24 19.79
N ASN A 224 -3.43 -12.19 20.74
CA ASN A 224 -2.17 -12.76 21.20
C ASN A 224 -1.53 -13.71 20.18
N ASN A 225 -2.32 -14.33 19.32
CA ASN A 225 -1.85 -15.27 18.30
C ASN A 225 -1.67 -14.63 16.91
N GLY A 226 -1.57 -13.29 16.86
CA GLY A 226 -1.10 -12.56 15.69
C GLY A 226 -2.20 -12.19 14.68
N ALA A 227 -3.47 -12.31 15.04
CA ALA A 227 -4.56 -11.76 14.22
C ALA A 227 -4.40 -10.23 14.09
N ARG A 228 -4.49 -9.72 12.87
CA ARG A 228 -4.52 -8.28 12.57
C ARG A 228 -5.95 -7.75 12.49
N VAL A 229 -6.88 -8.61 12.13
CA VAL A 229 -8.32 -8.32 12.04
C VAL A 229 -9.08 -9.39 12.82
N ILE A 230 -10.12 -9.00 13.54
CA ILE A 230 -11.02 -9.90 14.27
C ILE A 230 -12.44 -9.66 13.75
N SER A 231 -13.01 -10.66 13.11
CA SER A 231 -14.38 -10.69 12.57
C SER A 231 -15.31 -11.39 13.56
N MET A 232 -16.38 -10.70 13.96
CA MET A 232 -17.33 -11.16 14.97
C MET A 232 -18.76 -11.06 14.43
N SER A 233 -19.21 -12.13 13.77
CA SER A 233 -20.54 -12.25 13.18
C SER A 233 -21.57 -12.79 14.17
N TYR A 234 -21.52 -12.28 15.41
CA TYR A 234 -22.42 -12.62 16.50
C TYR A 234 -22.76 -11.37 17.30
N GLY A 235 -23.76 -11.47 18.18
CA GLY A 235 -23.95 -10.48 19.21
C GLY A 235 -25.24 -10.65 20.01
N GLY A 236 -25.48 -9.73 20.93
CA GLY A 236 -26.72 -9.64 21.69
C GLY A 236 -26.92 -8.27 22.35
N PRO A 237 -28.07 -8.05 23.00
CA PRO A 237 -28.44 -6.75 23.57
C PRO A 237 -27.67 -6.41 24.87
N GLY A 238 -27.02 -7.40 25.51
CA GLY A 238 -26.35 -7.24 26.79
C GLY A 238 -24.97 -6.60 26.65
N GLU A 239 -24.78 -5.40 27.19
CA GLU A 239 -23.45 -4.79 27.28
C GLU A 239 -22.64 -5.46 28.40
N SER A 240 -21.43 -5.93 28.08
CA SER A 240 -20.50 -6.52 29.04
C SER A 240 -19.23 -5.71 29.19
N VAL A 241 -18.89 -5.36 30.44
CA VAL A 241 -17.60 -4.72 30.77
C VAL A 241 -16.42 -5.64 30.42
N THR A 242 -16.56 -6.94 30.63
CA THR A 242 -15.52 -7.93 30.34
C THR A 242 -15.23 -8.01 28.84
N GLU A 243 -16.28 -8.11 28.02
CA GLU A 243 -16.12 -8.17 26.56
C GLU A 243 -15.58 -6.86 26.00
N ARG A 244 -16.05 -5.72 26.53
CA ARG A 244 -15.50 -4.40 26.20
C ARG A 244 -14.01 -4.30 26.52
N ASN A 245 -13.57 -4.86 27.66
CA ASN A 245 -12.16 -4.89 28.03
C ASN A 245 -11.34 -5.79 27.10
N ALA A 246 -11.89 -6.93 26.66
CA ALA A 246 -11.26 -7.79 25.66
C ALA A 246 -11.10 -7.09 24.30
N VAL A 247 -12.15 -6.40 23.84
CA VAL A 247 -12.12 -5.53 22.65
C VAL A 247 -11.02 -4.47 22.77
N ASN A 248 -10.96 -3.76 23.91
CA ASN A 248 -9.96 -2.73 24.14
C ASN A 248 -8.53 -3.30 24.21
N PHE A 249 -8.36 -4.51 24.77
CA PHE A 249 -7.08 -5.21 24.77
C PHE A 249 -6.62 -5.53 23.35
N ALA A 250 -7.49 -6.12 22.52
CA ALA A 250 -7.18 -6.42 21.13
C ALA A 250 -6.89 -5.15 20.31
N TRP A 251 -7.66 -4.09 20.52
CA TRP A 251 -7.38 -2.77 19.93
C TRP A 251 -6.01 -2.24 20.35
N GLY A 252 -5.65 -2.33 21.63
CA GLY A 252 -4.33 -1.93 22.14
C GLY A 252 -3.17 -2.76 21.59
N LYS A 253 -3.42 -3.98 21.13
CA LYS A 253 -2.47 -4.84 20.40
C LYS A 253 -2.36 -4.50 18.90
N GLY A 254 -3.13 -3.53 18.42
CA GLY A 254 -3.12 -3.10 17.02
C GLY A 254 -4.02 -3.93 16.10
N CYS A 255 -5.00 -4.65 16.66
CA CYS A 255 -6.04 -5.32 15.88
C CYS A 255 -7.12 -4.33 15.42
N VAL A 256 -7.72 -4.58 14.26
CA VAL A 256 -9.00 -4.00 13.85
C VAL A 256 -10.11 -5.00 14.20
N LEU A 257 -11.13 -4.55 14.90
CA LEU A 257 -12.28 -5.37 15.26
C LEU A 257 -13.48 -4.98 14.41
N VAL A 258 -14.18 -5.96 13.86
CA VAL A 258 -15.33 -5.78 12.97
C VAL A 258 -16.46 -6.67 13.45
N SER A 259 -17.67 -6.14 13.57
CA SER A 259 -18.82 -6.93 14.05
C SER A 259 -20.13 -6.55 13.37
N SER A 260 -21.00 -7.54 13.21
CA SER A 260 -22.34 -7.40 12.65
C SER A 260 -23.30 -6.69 13.60
N VAL A 261 -24.12 -5.79 13.08
CA VAL A 261 -25.07 -5.00 13.91
C VAL A 261 -26.31 -5.78 14.38
N GLY A 262 -26.55 -6.98 13.87
CA GLY A 262 -27.74 -7.78 14.18
C GLY A 262 -28.83 -7.67 13.12
N ASN A 263 -29.81 -8.59 13.19
CA ASN A 263 -30.72 -8.92 12.09
C ASN A 263 -32.21 -8.78 12.44
N ASP A 264 -32.55 -7.91 13.40
CA ASP A 264 -33.92 -7.75 13.91
C ASP A 264 -34.66 -6.54 13.33
N GLY A 265 -33.96 -5.69 12.56
CA GLY A 265 -34.50 -4.46 11.97
C GLY A 265 -34.82 -3.38 12.99
N ILE A 266 -34.21 -3.44 14.19
CA ILE A 266 -34.49 -2.57 15.33
C ILE A 266 -33.38 -1.53 15.56
N THR A 267 -33.67 -0.56 16.44
CA THR A 267 -32.72 0.50 16.83
C THR A 267 -31.88 0.17 18.07
N GLN A 268 -32.20 -0.93 18.75
CA GLN A 268 -31.45 -1.37 19.93
C GLN A 268 -30.01 -1.73 19.55
N LYS A 269 -29.06 -1.28 20.38
CA LYS A 269 -27.65 -1.61 20.22
C LYS A 269 -27.42 -3.11 20.39
N ASN A 270 -26.52 -3.63 19.56
CA ASN A 270 -26.06 -5.00 19.61
C ASN A 270 -24.56 -5.02 19.95
N TYR A 271 -24.15 -5.85 20.91
CA TYR A 271 -22.76 -5.99 21.34
C TYR A 271 -22.17 -7.32 20.84
N PRO A 272 -20.91 -7.34 20.38
CA PRO A 272 -19.89 -6.31 20.58
C PRO A 272 -19.89 -5.15 19.57
N ALA A 273 -20.72 -5.18 18.52
CA ALA A 273 -20.72 -4.16 17.46
C ALA A 273 -20.81 -2.71 17.96
N ALA A 274 -21.64 -2.43 18.97
CA ALA A 274 -21.82 -1.09 19.49
C ALA A 274 -20.67 -0.56 20.38
N PHE A 275 -19.61 -1.34 20.60
CA PHE A 275 -18.44 -0.85 21.34
C PHE A 275 -17.61 0.15 20.52
N PRO A 276 -17.08 1.24 21.13
CA PRO A 276 -16.36 2.28 20.38
C PRO A 276 -15.17 1.81 19.56
N ASN A 277 -14.44 0.77 19.98
CA ASN A 277 -13.27 0.23 19.28
C ASN A 277 -13.60 -0.91 18.29
N VAL A 278 -14.88 -1.08 17.96
CA VAL A 278 -15.37 -2.03 16.95
C VAL A 278 -15.92 -1.24 15.77
N ILE A 279 -15.68 -1.72 14.55
CA ILE A 279 -16.35 -1.23 13.35
C ILE A 279 -17.68 -1.97 13.25
N ALA A 280 -18.78 -1.26 13.49
CA ALA A 280 -20.14 -1.80 13.40
C ALA A 280 -20.63 -1.84 11.95
N VAL A 281 -20.97 -3.02 11.45
CA VAL A 281 -21.31 -3.26 10.03
C VAL A 281 -22.79 -3.60 9.83
N GLY A 282 -23.50 -2.69 9.16
CA GLY A 282 -24.86 -2.89 8.65
C GLY A 282 -24.91 -3.58 7.29
N SER A 283 -26.11 -4.03 6.89
CA SER A 283 -26.35 -4.75 5.63
C SER A 283 -27.11 -3.90 4.61
N THR A 284 -26.67 -4.00 3.35
CA THR A 284 -27.39 -3.51 2.16
C THR A 284 -27.63 -4.63 1.15
N GLY A 285 -28.70 -4.51 0.38
CA GLY A 285 -28.99 -5.38 -0.76
C GLY A 285 -28.31 -4.93 -2.07
N THR A 286 -28.65 -5.60 -3.16
CA THR A 286 -28.11 -5.34 -4.51
C THR A 286 -28.40 -3.91 -5.01
N GLN A 287 -29.47 -3.28 -4.53
CA GLN A 287 -29.86 -1.91 -4.88
C GLN A 287 -29.22 -0.82 -3.99
N ASP A 288 -28.26 -1.17 -3.13
CA ASP A 288 -27.68 -0.26 -2.11
C ASP A 288 -28.72 0.29 -1.11
N ILE A 289 -29.86 -0.39 -0.99
CA ILE A 289 -30.88 -0.11 0.02
C ILE A 289 -30.55 -0.95 1.25
N ARG A 290 -30.79 -0.41 2.45
CA ARG A 290 -30.68 -1.14 3.71
C ARG A 290 -31.49 -2.43 3.64
N SER A 291 -30.89 -3.55 4.02
CA SER A 291 -31.62 -4.80 4.20
C SER A 291 -32.63 -4.66 5.33
N GLY A 292 -33.87 -5.13 5.11
CA GLY A 292 -34.97 -4.96 6.07
C GLY A 292 -34.62 -5.42 7.49
N PHE A 293 -33.89 -6.53 7.59
CA PHE A 293 -33.40 -7.13 8.83
C PHE A 293 -32.24 -6.36 9.50
N SER A 294 -31.47 -5.53 8.81
CA SER A 294 -30.28 -4.91 9.41
C SER A 294 -30.69 -3.96 10.53
N ASN A 295 -30.16 -4.15 11.74
CA ASN A 295 -30.34 -3.17 12.81
C ASN A 295 -29.81 -1.78 12.39
N ILE A 296 -30.35 -0.74 13.01
CA ILE A 296 -30.25 0.65 12.54
C ILE A 296 -29.78 1.57 13.66
N GLY A 297 -28.84 2.47 13.36
CA GLY A 297 -28.58 3.63 14.21
C GLY A 297 -27.38 4.40 13.71
N ALA A 298 -27.61 5.56 13.09
CA ALA A 298 -26.53 6.39 12.53
C ALA A 298 -25.57 6.96 13.61
N ASP A 299 -25.86 6.78 14.89
CA ASP A 299 -24.98 7.13 16.01
C ASP A 299 -24.05 5.99 16.45
N TRP A 300 -24.31 4.74 16.05
CA TRP A 300 -23.54 3.57 16.50
C TRP A 300 -23.17 2.56 15.40
N VAL A 301 -23.90 2.50 14.31
CA VAL A 301 -23.53 1.74 13.10
C VAL A 301 -22.55 2.59 12.29
N ASP A 302 -21.34 2.09 12.05
CA ASP A 302 -20.30 2.88 11.40
C ASP A 302 -20.44 2.81 9.87
N VAL A 303 -20.47 1.61 9.31
CA VAL A 303 -20.45 1.39 7.85
C VAL A 303 -21.50 0.35 7.43
N ALA A 304 -21.76 0.28 6.13
CA ALA A 304 -22.56 -0.77 5.51
C ALA A 304 -21.73 -1.63 4.54
N ALA A 305 -22.17 -2.86 4.32
CA ALA A 305 -21.68 -3.72 3.24
C ALA A 305 -22.81 -4.63 2.72
N PRO A 306 -22.65 -5.25 1.53
CA PRO A 306 -23.59 -6.24 1.01
C PRO A 306 -23.88 -7.34 2.04
N GLY A 307 -25.14 -7.72 2.22
CA GLY A 307 -25.53 -8.78 3.16
C GLY A 307 -26.77 -9.59 2.76
N GLU A 308 -27.32 -9.38 1.56
CA GLU A 308 -28.38 -10.23 0.98
C GLU A 308 -27.77 -11.12 -0.11
N ALA A 309 -28.15 -12.39 -0.20
CA ALA A 309 -27.69 -13.36 -1.19
C ALA A 309 -26.16 -13.39 -1.34
N ILE A 310 -25.44 -13.37 -0.21
CA ILE A 310 -23.98 -13.40 -0.21
C ILE A 310 -23.51 -14.85 -0.36
N LEU A 311 -23.05 -15.17 -1.57
CA LEU A 311 -22.49 -16.47 -1.92
C LEU A 311 -21.16 -16.72 -1.22
N SER A 312 -21.06 -17.83 -0.49
CA SER A 312 -19.85 -18.26 0.18
C SER A 312 -19.67 -19.79 0.25
N THR A 313 -18.59 -20.24 0.89
CA THR A 313 -18.26 -21.66 1.13
C THR A 313 -19.21 -22.29 2.14
N LEU A 314 -19.59 -23.56 1.95
CA LEU A 314 -20.52 -24.29 2.82
C LEU A 314 -19.81 -25.45 3.53
N ALA A 315 -20.05 -25.61 4.85
CA ALA A 315 -19.49 -26.74 5.59
C ALA A 315 -19.99 -28.08 5.02
N GLY A 316 -19.09 -29.06 4.90
CA GLY A 316 -19.35 -30.32 4.19
C GLY A 316 -19.11 -30.24 2.67
N GLY A 317 -18.70 -29.08 2.17
CA GLY A 317 -18.35 -28.83 0.78
C GLY A 317 -19.41 -28.04 0.00
N GLY A 318 -18.97 -27.45 -1.13
CA GLY A 318 -19.84 -26.67 -2.00
C GLY A 318 -20.04 -25.23 -1.54
N TYR A 319 -21.05 -24.57 -2.09
CA TYR A 319 -21.23 -23.13 -1.95
C TYR A 319 -22.71 -22.80 -1.77
N SER A 320 -23.01 -21.82 -0.92
CA SER A 320 -24.37 -21.36 -0.67
C SER A 320 -24.44 -19.86 -0.48
N ALA A 321 -25.55 -19.26 -0.90
CA ALA A 321 -25.87 -17.88 -0.60
C ALA A 321 -26.65 -17.78 0.71
N SER A 322 -26.43 -16.72 1.48
CA SER A 322 -27.17 -16.47 2.71
C SER A 322 -27.35 -14.98 2.98
N ASP A 323 -28.37 -14.67 3.79
CA ASP A 323 -28.75 -13.32 4.17
C ASP A 323 -28.37 -13.03 5.62
N GLY A 324 -27.83 -11.85 5.89
CA GLY A 324 -27.50 -11.40 7.23
C GLY A 324 -26.36 -10.40 7.28
N THR A 325 -26.39 -9.54 8.30
CA THR A 325 -25.25 -8.67 8.66
C THR A 325 -23.99 -9.48 9.00
N SER A 326 -24.17 -10.75 9.37
CA SER A 326 -23.11 -11.75 9.52
C SER A 326 -22.29 -12.01 8.26
N PHE A 327 -22.80 -11.70 7.07
CA PHE A 327 -22.06 -11.81 5.80
C PHE A 327 -21.51 -10.47 5.32
N SER A 328 -22.09 -9.36 5.77
CA SER A 328 -21.52 -8.02 5.61
C SER A 328 -20.23 -7.84 6.44
N CYS A 329 -20.24 -8.31 7.69
CA CYS A 329 -19.10 -8.28 8.62
C CYS A 329 -17.80 -8.87 8.03
N PRO A 330 -17.77 -10.14 7.54
CA PRO A 330 -16.56 -10.76 7.00
C PRO A 330 -16.08 -10.12 5.71
N LEU A 331 -16.97 -9.54 4.89
CA LEU A 331 -16.55 -8.74 3.73
C LEU A 331 -15.75 -7.50 4.19
N VAL A 332 -16.22 -6.78 5.22
CA VAL A 332 -15.47 -5.63 5.76
C VAL A 332 -14.17 -6.09 6.44
N ALA A 333 -14.17 -7.22 7.15
CA ALA A 333 -12.94 -7.79 7.71
C ALA A 333 -11.92 -8.17 6.62
N GLY A 334 -12.38 -8.71 5.50
CA GLY A 334 -11.58 -8.96 4.31
C GLY A 334 -10.97 -7.67 3.74
N VAL A 335 -11.75 -6.59 3.62
CA VAL A 335 -11.22 -5.27 3.23
C VAL A 335 -10.16 -4.77 4.20
N ALA A 336 -10.40 -4.84 5.52
CA ALA A 336 -9.40 -4.44 6.52
C ALA A 336 -8.08 -5.21 6.37
N SER A 337 -8.15 -6.50 6.00
CA SER A 337 -6.97 -7.32 5.74
C SER A 337 -6.20 -6.88 4.47
N LEU A 338 -6.90 -6.45 3.41
CA LEU A 338 -6.28 -5.88 2.21
C LEU A 338 -5.59 -4.54 2.53
N VAL A 339 -6.25 -3.69 3.32
CA VAL A 339 -5.68 -2.39 3.74
C VAL A 339 -4.40 -2.61 4.54
N PHE A 340 -4.37 -3.57 5.48
CA PHE A 340 -3.12 -3.97 6.15
C PHE A 340 -2.05 -4.47 5.18
N SER A 341 -2.45 -5.25 4.17
CA SER A 341 -1.55 -5.82 3.18
C SER A 341 -0.91 -4.75 2.29
N ALA A 342 -1.66 -3.72 1.88
CA ALA A 342 -1.17 -2.60 1.07
C ALA A 342 -0.30 -1.62 1.88
N GLY A 343 -0.74 -1.22 3.08
CA GLY A 343 0.01 -0.24 3.87
C GLY A 343 1.31 -0.82 4.48
N GLY A 344 1.34 -2.13 4.76
CA GLY A 344 2.49 -2.87 5.30
C GLY A 344 2.98 -2.42 6.68
N ALA A 345 4.23 -2.77 7.05
CA ALA A 345 4.83 -2.56 8.37
C ALA A 345 4.67 -1.11 8.88
N GLY A 346 4.15 -0.97 10.11
CA GLY A 346 3.89 0.32 10.75
C GLY A 346 2.51 0.92 10.48
N LEU A 347 1.64 0.29 9.68
CA LEU A 347 0.23 0.69 9.57
C LEU A 347 -0.52 0.36 10.87
N THR A 348 -1.12 1.37 11.50
CA THR A 348 -1.87 1.21 12.75
C THR A 348 -3.32 0.80 12.46
N ASN A 349 -3.98 0.18 13.43
CA ASN A 349 -5.40 -0.14 13.35
C ASN A 349 -6.28 1.12 13.21
N THR A 350 -5.93 2.24 13.85
CA THR A 350 -6.62 3.52 13.63
C THR A 350 -6.54 3.96 12.16
N GLN A 351 -5.37 3.85 11.53
CA GLN A 351 -5.22 4.20 10.10
C GLN A 351 -6.05 3.28 9.20
N VAL A 352 -6.12 1.98 9.52
CA VAL A 352 -6.97 1.04 8.77
C VAL A 352 -8.45 1.38 8.93
N ARG A 353 -8.91 1.63 10.17
CA ARG A 353 -10.28 2.05 10.45
C ARG A 353 -10.63 3.33 9.69
N ASN A 354 -9.79 4.35 9.79
CA ASN A 354 -10.00 5.62 9.08
C ASN A 354 -10.07 5.41 7.57
N ALA A 355 -9.20 4.57 6.99
CA ALA A 355 -9.23 4.27 5.57
C ALA A 355 -10.55 3.60 5.16
N ILE A 356 -11.12 2.73 5.99
CA ILE A 356 -12.42 2.09 5.73
C ILE A 356 -13.57 3.09 5.86
N GLU A 357 -13.62 3.85 6.94
CA GLU A 357 -14.74 4.73 7.30
C GLU A 357 -14.80 5.99 6.43
N THR A 358 -13.66 6.60 6.09
CA THR A 358 -13.65 7.90 5.38
C THR A 358 -13.69 7.77 3.84
N THR A 359 -13.58 6.55 3.31
CA THR A 359 -13.51 6.31 1.86
C THR A 359 -14.70 5.54 1.30
N THR A 360 -15.77 5.42 2.09
CA THR A 360 -17.01 4.74 1.70
C THR A 360 -17.67 5.39 0.48
N ASP A 361 -18.46 4.60 -0.25
CA ASP A 361 -19.41 5.10 -1.23
C ASP A 361 -20.69 5.57 -0.51
N PRO A 362 -21.26 6.72 -0.90
CA PRO A 362 -22.53 7.16 -0.35
C PRO A 362 -23.65 6.21 -0.82
N VAL A 363 -24.55 5.83 0.10
CA VAL A 363 -25.74 5.04 -0.21
C VAL A 363 -26.98 5.64 0.47
N PRO A 364 -28.20 5.43 -0.06
CA PRO A 364 -29.41 5.99 0.51
C PRO A 364 -29.70 5.50 1.94
N GLY A 365 -30.20 6.41 2.77
CA GLY A 365 -30.66 6.11 4.14
C GLY A 365 -29.78 6.73 5.22
N ASN A 366 -30.32 6.80 6.44
CA ASN A 366 -29.62 7.33 7.61
C ASN A 366 -29.55 6.27 8.71
N PHE A 367 -28.91 5.13 8.40
CA PHE A 367 -28.81 3.99 9.30
C PHE A 367 -27.37 3.62 9.70
N PHE A 368 -26.39 4.35 9.18
CA PHE A 368 -24.95 4.26 9.47
C PHE A 368 -24.35 5.67 9.51
N LYS A 369 -23.11 5.80 10.00
CA LYS A 369 -22.37 7.08 10.05
C LYS A 369 -21.74 7.49 8.73
N PHE A 370 -21.12 6.54 8.03
CA PHE A 370 -20.25 6.83 6.89
C PHE A 370 -20.88 6.48 5.54
N GLY A 371 -20.96 5.20 5.19
CA GLY A 371 -21.42 4.74 3.89
C GLY A 371 -21.16 3.26 3.67
N ARG A 372 -21.33 2.81 2.42
CA ARG A 372 -20.97 1.44 2.03
C ARG A 372 -19.46 1.35 1.80
N VAL A 373 -18.81 0.35 2.40
CA VAL A 373 -17.37 0.15 2.26
C VAL A 373 -16.97 -0.03 0.79
N ASN A 374 -15.93 0.71 0.38
CA ASN A 374 -15.30 0.63 -0.94
C ASN A 374 -13.85 0.17 -0.79
N ALA A 375 -13.58 -1.09 -1.14
CA ALA A 375 -12.28 -1.73 -0.98
C ALA A 375 -11.17 -1.00 -1.74
N PHE A 376 -11.44 -0.56 -2.97
CA PHE A 376 -10.45 0.13 -3.80
C PHE A 376 -10.01 1.45 -3.19
N ARG A 377 -10.96 2.28 -2.74
CA ARG A 377 -10.64 3.58 -2.13
C ARG A 377 -9.96 3.39 -0.78
N ALA A 378 -10.39 2.42 0.02
CA ALA A 378 -9.76 2.11 1.31
C ALA A 378 -8.31 1.63 1.15
N VAL A 379 -8.06 0.72 0.20
CA VAL A 379 -6.69 0.26 -0.12
C VAL A 379 -5.86 1.41 -0.69
N SER A 380 -6.38 2.17 -1.64
CA SER A 380 -5.68 3.32 -2.26
C SER A 380 -5.26 4.38 -1.24
N ALA A 381 -6.03 4.55 -0.16
CA ALA A 381 -5.73 5.52 0.89
C ALA A 381 -4.46 5.18 1.67
N VAL A 382 -4.07 3.90 1.72
CA VAL A 382 -2.88 3.42 2.45
C VAL A 382 -1.80 2.83 1.54
N ASP A 383 -2.13 2.60 0.27
CA ASP A 383 -1.22 2.04 -0.73
C ASP A 383 -0.01 2.96 -0.84
N SER A 384 1.15 2.42 -0.49
CA SER A 384 2.37 3.20 -0.33
C SER A 384 2.92 3.48 -1.72
N GLY A 385 2.77 4.72 -2.22
CA GLY A 385 3.47 5.14 -3.43
C GLY A 385 4.99 4.97 -3.25
N SER A 386 5.63 4.11 -4.05
CA SER A 386 7.08 4.05 -4.09
C SER A 386 7.61 5.24 -4.90
N VAL A 387 8.40 6.10 -4.26
CA VAL A 387 9.12 7.18 -4.94
C VAL A 387 10.54 6.69 -5.19
N THR A 388 10.90 6.53 -6.46
CA THR A 388 12.29 6.31 -6.84
C THR A 388 13.03 7.63 -6.76
N VAL A 389 14.00 7.75 -5.86
CA VAL A 389 14.90 8.91 -5.83
C VAL A 389 15.97 8.69 -6.88
N ASN A 390 15.89 9.46 -7.96
CA ASN A 390 16.69 9.23 -9.17
C ASN A 390 18.07 9.92 -9.20
N ALA A 391 18.52 10.59 -8.13
CA ALA A 391 19.91 11.05 -7.99
C ALA A 391 20.20 11.58 -6.57
N ALA A 392 21.46 11.49 -6.13
CA ALA A 392 21.95 12.27 -5.00
C ALA A 392 21.95 13.76 -5.34
N THR A 393 21.45 14.61 -4.44
CA THR A 393 21.46 16.07 -4.61
C THR A 393 22.77 16.69 -4.15
N ASN A 394 23.48 16.04 -3.24
CA ASN A 394 24.83 16.42 -2.83
C ASN A 394 25.60 15.20 -2.34
N VAL A 395 26.92 15.21 -2.54
CA VAL A 395 27.84 14.21 -2.01
C VAL A 395 29.05 14.92 -1.42
N SER A 396 29.36 14.67 -0.15
CA SER A 396 30.47 15.30 0.56
C SER A 396 31.28 14.29 1.36
N SER A 397 32.54 14.61 1.67
CA SER A 397 33.40 13.77 2.51
C SER A 397 33.00 13.85 3.98
N TRP A 398 33.19 12.75 4.72
CA TRP A 398 32.80 12.66 6.15
C TRP A 398 33.95 12.26 7.07
N PHE A 399 34.59 11.13 6.82
CA PHE A 399 35.72 10.63 7.60
C PHE A 399 36.89 10.31 6.67
N GLY A 400 38.14 10.52 7.13
CA GLY A 400 39.37 10.29 6.36
C GLY A 400 39.99 11.61 5.88
N LEU A 401 41.20 11.90 6.34
CA LEU A 401 41.97 13.04 5.84
C LEU A 401 42.61 12.68 4.50
N ASN A 402 42.40 13.54 3.51
CA ASN A 402 43.15 13.57 2.26
C ASN A 402 44.66 13.53 2.52
N PHE A 403 45.30 12.38 2.32
CA PHE A 403 46.74 12.31 2.19
C PHE A 403 47.05 12.08 0.70
N THR A 404 47.25 13.21 -0.01
CA THR A 404 47.85 13.44 -1.34
C THR A 404 46.99 13.75 -2.58
N GLY A 405 45.65 13.86 -2.53
CA GLY A 405 44.83 14.19 -3.72
C GLY A 405 44.35 15.66 -3.76
N SER A 406 44.60 16.36 -4.87
CA SER A 406 44.04 17.69 -5.18
C SER A 406 42.51 17.63 -5.34
N SER A 407 41.85 18.80 -5.46
CA SER A 407 40.40 19.00 -5.64
C SER A 407 39.79 18.42 -6.93
N VAL A 408 40.39 17.37 -7.51
CA VAL A 408 40.07 16.79 -8.83
C VAL A 408 39.74 15.28 -8.75
N ASP A 409 39.93 14.60 -7.61
CA ASP A 409 39.52 13.19 -7.45
C ASP A 409 38.08 13.00 -6.96
N LEU A 410 37.21 13.94 -7.31
CA LEU A 410 35.79 13.89 -6.98
C LEU A 410 34.96 14.03 -8.27
N LEU A 411 34.11 13.03 -8.47
CA LEU A 411 32.88 13.06 -9.25
C LEU A 411 33.03 12.86 -10.77
N SER A 412 32.97 11.60 -11.20
CA SER A 412 32.12 11.30 -12.36
C SER A 412 30.76 10.85 -11.82
N THR A 413 29.75 11.70 -11.92
CA THR A 413 28.36 11.29 -11.73
C THR A 413 27.83 10.84 -13.08
N ASP A 414 27.39 9.59 -13.20
CA ASP A 414 26.63 9.13 -14.37
C ASP A 414 25.12 9.22 -14.11
N LEU A 415 24.66 10.33 -13.51
CA LEU A 415 23.27 10.54 -13.05
C LEU A 415 22.72 9.49 -12.06
N ASN A 416 23.46 8.40 -11.79
CA ASN A 416 22.98 7.18 -11.16
C ASN A 416 23.89 6.69 -10.02
N PHE A 417 25.20 7.00 -10.09
CA PHE A 417 26.20 6.64 -9.08
C PHE A 417 27.09 7.82 -8.69
N ALA A 418 27.47 7.86 -7.41
CA ALA A 418 28.60 8.64 -6.94
C ALA A 418 29.78 7.69 -6.68
N THR A 419 30.84 7.82 -7.47
CA THR A 419 32.09 7.07 -7.28
C THR A 419 32.99 7.79 -6.30
N VAL A 420 33.39 7.09 -5.25
CA VAL A 420 34.35 7.55 -4.26
C VAL A 420 35.57 6.63 -4.35
N THR A 421 36.67 7.19 -4.84
CA THR A 421 37.97 6.51 -4.82
C THR A 421 38.68 6.90 -3.54
N SER A 422 38.88 5.93 -2.64
CA SER A 422 39.49 6.19 -1.32
C SER A 422 40.86 5.53 -1.19
N VAL A 423 41.82 6.24 -0.60
CA VAL A 423 43.07 5.65 -0.06
C VAL A 423 42.82 5.18 1.37
N THR A 424 43.33 4.01 1.76
CA THR A 424 43.33 3.55 3.16
C THR A 424 44.33 4.33 3.99
N ASP A 425 43.92 4.80 5.17
CA ASP A 425 44.86 5.34 6.16
C ASP A 425 45.79 4.22 6.72
N PRO A 426 46.86 4.57 7.45
CA PRO A 426 47.77 3.58 8.05
C PRO A 426 47.06 2.59 9.00
N LEU A 427 45.94 2.99 9.59
CA LEU A 427 45.09 2.20 10.49
C LEU A 427 44.06 1.32 9.74
N GLY A 428 43.99 1.42 8.40
CA GLY A 428 43.06 0.67 7.56
C GLY A 428 41.66 1.28 7.45
N HIS A 429 41.47 2.53 7.90
CA HIS A 429 40.23 3.26 7.69
C HIS A 429 40.17 3.83 6.27
N ILE A 430 38.95 3.86 5.75
CA ILE A 430 38.63 4.26 4.37
C ILE A 430 37.72 5.49 4.45
N ALA A 431 37.79 6.36 3.45
CA ALA A 431 37.01 7.58 3.40
C ALA A 431 35.51 7.27 3.41
N GLY A 432 34.78 7.92 4.32
CA GLY A 432 33.32 7.87 4.35
C GLY A 432 32.73 9.05 3.60
N VAL A 433 31.54 8.87 3.02
CA VAL A 433 30.80 9.94 2.35
C VAL A 433 29.44 10.18 2.98
N ILE A 434 28.98 11.43 2.89
CA ILE A 434 27.60 11.83 3.12
C ILE A 434 26.94 11.99 1.76
N VAL A 435 25.75 11.43 1.62
CA VAL A 435 24.90 11.54 0.45
C VAL A 435 23.59 12.17 0.87
N ASP A 436 23.31 13.36 0.33
CA ASP A 436 22.01 14.02 0.47
C ASP A 436 21.11 13.59 -0.69
N LEU A 437 19.86 13.29 -0.36
CA LEU A 437 18.85 12.80 -1.27
C LEU A 437 17.63 13.72 -1.17
N SER A 438 17.10 14.15 -2.32
CA SER A 438 15.84 14.87 -2.39
C SER A 438 14.80 14.06 -3.15
N TYR A 439 13.57 14.02 -2.65
CA TYR A 439 12.44 13.35 -3.30
C TYR A 439 11.24 14.30 -3.42
N VAL A 440 10.52 14.21 -4.55
CA VAL A 440 9.37 15.10 -4.86
C VAL A 440 8.12 14.60 -4.13
N GLU A 441 7.37 15.52 -3.51
CA GLU A 441 6.24 15.31 -2.58
C GLU A 441 5.05 14.53 -3.19
N ALA A 442 4.35 13.67 -2.43
CA ALA A 442 3.18 14.06 -1.60
C ALA A 442 3.07 13.31 -0.26
N SER A 443 4.16 12.69 0.20
CA SER A 443 4.16 11.87 1.41
C SER A 443 5.01 12.46 2.51
N THR A 444 4.40 12.72 3.67
CA THR A 444 5.11 13.13 4.88
C THR A 444 5.58 11.93 5.72
N THR A 445 5.42 10.69 5.25
CA THR A 445 5.85 9.49 6.00
C THR A 445 6.57 8.49 5.10
N VAL A 446 7.90 8.49 5.19
CA VAL A 446 8.75 7.47 4.60
C VAL A 446 8.76 6.24 5.50
N ARG A 447 8.30 5.11 4.96
CA ARG A 447 8.10 3.85 5.69
C ARG A 447 9.33 2.97 5.68
N ALA A 448 9.90 2.81 4.49
CA ALA A 448 11.07 1.99 4.21
C ALA A 448 11.88 2.65 3.10
N ALA A 449 13.17 2.36 3.07
CA ALA A 449 14.04 2.77 1.98
C ALA A 449 14.99 1.62 1.67
N THR A 450 15.24 1.39 0.38
CA THR A 450 16.25 0.45 -0.08
C THR A 450 17.35 1.24 -0.77
N ALA A 451 18.55 1.21 -0.20
CA ALA A 451 19.73 1.79 -0.82
C ALA A 451 20.42 0.73 -1.70
N ALA A 452 20.64 1.02 -2.98
CA ALA A 452 21.49 0.21 -3.83
C ALA A 452 22.94 0.67 -3.67
N ILE A 453 23.81 -0.18 -3.14
CA ILE A 453 25.23 0.12 -2.93
C ILE A 453 26.06 -0.83 -3.78
N GLU A 454 27.00 -0.29 -4.53
CA GLU A 454 28.04 -1.03 -5.23
C GLU A 454 29.37 -0.73 -4.55
N ALA A 455 29.92 -1.71 -3.84
CA ALA A 455 31.18 -1.55 -3.14
C ALA A 455 32.14 -2.65 -3.64
N ASN A 456 33.29 -2.25 -4.17
CA ASN A 456 34.33 -3.17 -4.58
C ASN A 456 35.43 -3.16 -3.52
N GLY A 457 35.65 -4.33 -2.92
CA GLY A 457 36.62 -4.48 -1.84
C GLY A 457 37.23 -5.88 -1.78
N PRO A 458 38.41 -6.02 -1.15
CA PRO A 458 39.04 -7.30 -0.87
C PRO A 458 38.27 -8.12 0.15
N SER A 459 38.58 -9.42 0.19
CA SER A 459 37.96 -10.39 1.10
C SER A 459 38.00 -9.92 2.56
N GLY A 460 36.88 -10.07 3.26
CA GLY A 460 36.77 -9.72 4.68
C GLY A 460 36.51 -8.24 4.96
N SER A 461 36.22 -7.43 3.94
CA SER A 461 35.80 -6.04 4.12
C SER A 461 34.32 -5.94 4.50
N SER A 462 33.97 -4.89 5.25
CA SER A 462 32.58 -4.60 5.62
C SER A 462 32.21 -3.16 5.29
N GLY A 463 30.92 -2.93 5.05
CA GLY A 463 30.33 -1.61 4.85
C GLY A 463 29.37 -1.27 5.98
N GLN A 464 29.22 0.03 6.22
CA GLN A 464 28.29 0.60 7.18
C GLN A 464 27.44 1.66 6.49
N VAL A 465 26.13 1.62 6.73
CA VAL A 465 25.19 2.68 6.34
C VAL A 465 24.71 3.36 7.59
N PHE A 466 24.81 4.68 7.62
CA PHE A 466 24.37 5.60 8.64
C PHE A 466 23.18 6.41 8.14
N LEU A 467 22.25 6.75 9.04
CA LEU A 467 21.11 7.63 8.79
C LEU A 467 21.24 8.89 9.63
N TRP A 468 21.03 10.05 9.02
CA TRP A 468 20.93 11.30 9.76
C TRP A 468 19.58 11.40 10.48
N ASP A 469 19.59 11.42 11.80
CA ASP A 469 18.40 11.67 12.62
C ASP A 469 18.16 13.18 12.69
N PHE A 470 17.11 13.66 12.03
CA PHE A 470 16.75 15.08 12.03
C PHE A 470 16.23 15.57 13.39
N VAL A 471 15.80 14.65 14.28
CA VAL A 471 15.37 15.01 15.63
C VAL A 471 16.58 15.23 16.54
N SER A 472 17.54 14.30 16.53
CA SER A 472 18.72 14.38 17.41
C SER A 472 19.93 15.09 16.78
N SER A 473 19.86 15.44 15.49
CA SER A 473 20.95 16.05 14.72
C SER A 473 22.25 15.23 14.75
N LYS A 474 22.13 13.90 14.62
CA LYS A 474 23.26 12.96 14.68
C LYS A 474 23.10 11.83 13.66
N PHE A 475 24.22 11.30 13.19
CA PHE A 475 24.23 10.05 12.45
C PHE A 475 24.05 8.85 13.38
N VAL A 476 23.13 7.95 13.01
CA VAL A 476 22.87 6.68 13.68
C VAL A 476 23.25 5.56 12.73
N LEU A 477 23.86 4.48 13.23
CA LEU A 477 24.23 3.29 12.45
C LEU A 477 23.09 2.26 12.45
N PRO A 478 22.21 2.22 11.44
CA PRO A 478 21.19 1.17 11.32
C PRO A 478 21.72 -0.18 10.87
N LYS A 479 22.78 -0.21 10.05
CA LYS A 479 23.14 -1.43 9.32
C LYS A 479 24.62 -1.51 8.99
N SER A 480 25.19 -2.69 9.25
CA SER A 480 26.47 -3.12 8.68
C SER A 480 26.22 -4.27 7.67
N PHE A 481 27.05 -4.39 6.66
CA PHE A 481 26.93 -5.39 5.59
C PHE A 481 28.31 -5.87 5.12
N ALA A 482 28.37 -7.07 4.54
CA ALA A 482 29.61 -7.60 3.96
C ALA A 482 29.82 -7.04 2.55
N ILE A 483 31.02 -6.56 2.24
CA ILE A 483 31.40 -6.13 0.89
C ILE A 483 31.87 -7.36 0.11
N ASN A 484 31.25 -7.64 -1.04
CA ASN A 484 31.59 -8.80 -1.84
C ASN A 484 32.83 -8.55 -2.71
N ILE A 485 33.58 -9.63 -2.98
CA ILE A 485 34.79 -9.62 -3.81
C ILE A 485 34.36 -9.83 -5.27
N THR A 486 34.78 -8.90 -6.14
CA THR A 486 34.80 -8.92 -7.62
C THR A 486 33.49 -8.77 -8.43
N GLY A 487 33.53 -7.77 -9.33
CA GLY A 487 32.61 -7.51 -10.45
C GLY A 487 31.54 -6.46 -10.14
N ASN A 488 31.03 -5.75 -11.16
CA ASN A 488 29.93 -4.75 -11.09
C ASN A 488 28.61 -5.35 -10.53
N LYS A 489 28.61 -5.80 -9.28
CA LYS A 489 27.51 -6.50 -8.62
C LYS A 489 26.94 -5.58 -7.56
N ARG A 490 25.88 -4.86 -7.95
CA ARG A 490 25.07 -4.03 -7.05
C ARG A 490 24.50 -4.86 -5.92
N GLN A 491 24.75 -4.44 -4.67
CA GLN A 491 24.11 -4.99 -3.48
C GLN A 491 22.93 -4.10 -3.09
N LYS A 492 21.76 -4.69 -2.86
CA LYS A 492 20.62 -3.97 -2.29
C LYS A 492 20.68 -4.06 -0.77
N ILE A 493 20.70 -2.91 -0.10
CA ILE A 493 20.67 -2.80 1.36
C ILE A 493 19.33 -2.22 1.76
N THR A 494 18.48 -3.06 2.36
CA THR A 494 17.22 -2.62 2.96
C THR A 494 17.50 -1.90 4.28
N LEU A 495 17.09 -0.64 4.38
CA LEU A 495 17.21 0.17 5.59
C LEU A 495 16.07 -0.21 6.57
N PRO A 496 16.19 0.12 7.87
CA PRO A 496 15.17 -0.22 8.86
C PRO A 496 13.79 0.37 8.54
N THR A 497 12.77 -0.25 9.09
CA THR A 497 11.41 0.29 9.11
C THR A 497 11.31 1.49 10.06
N ASN A 498 10.35 2.41 9.83
CA ASN A 498 10.11 3.63 10.62
C ASN A 498 11.16 4.72 10.42
N LEU A 499 11.27 5.20 9.18
CA LEU A 499 12.26 6.21 8.81
C LEU A 499 11.84 7.65 9.10
N SER A 500 10.71 7.87 9.79
CA SER A 500 10.10 9.20 10.00
C SER A 500 11.04 10.22 10.64
N ARG A 501 11.94 9.80 11.52
CA ARG A 501 12.95 10.68 12.15
C ARG A 501 14.19 10.93 11.29
N TYR A 502 14.37 10.14 10.23
CA TYR A 502 15.52 10.23 9.32
C TYR A 502 15.18 10.93 8.00
N VAL A 503 13.99 11.51 7.91
CA VAL A 503 13.50 12.28 6.75
C VAL A 503 12.89 13.59 7.21
N SER A 504 13.12 14.67 6.46
CA SER A 504 12.56 16.01 6.77
C SER A 504 12.46 16.86 5.50
N GLY A 505 11.32 17.49 5.25
CA GLY A 505 11.15 18.44 4.14
C GLY A 505 11.50 17.88 2.75
N GLY A 506 11.15 16.61 2.48
CA GLY A 506 11.52 15.95 1.21
C GLY A 506 12.99 15.56 1.10
N GLN A 507 13.73 15.56 2.22
CA GLN A 507 15.15 15.22 2.27
C GLN A 507 15.43 13.99 3.12
N MET A 508 16.45 13.23 2.71
CA MET A 508 17.08 12.16 3.48
C MET A 508 18.60 12.31 3.37
N ARG A 509 19.32 12.06 4.45
CA ARG A 509 20.79 12.11 4.47
C ARG A 509 21.38 10.79 4.94
N LEU A 510 22.21 10.19 4.10
CA LEU A 510 22.90 8.92 4.35
C LEU A 510 24.38 9.18 4.61
N GLY A 511 24.97 8.46 5.57
CA GLY A 511 26.42 8.34 5.69
C GLY A 511 26.84 6.93 5.29
N ILE A 512 27.87 6.77 4.47
CA ILE A 512 28.33 5.44 4.05
C ILE A 512 29.84 5.34 4.24
N ARG A 513 30.27 4.22 4.80
CA ARG A 513 31.69 3.95 5.08
C ARG A 513 32.02 2.50 4.79
N ALA A 514 33.22 2.27 4.23
CA ALA A 514 33.83 0.95 4.16
C ALA A 514 34.88 0.77 5.27
N ILE A 515 35.09 -0.48 5.67
CA ILE A 515 36.07 -0.90 6.67
C ILE A 515 36.85 -2.08 6.09
N GLY A 516 38.18 -1.94 6.05
CA GLY A 516 39.07 -3.01 5.62
C GLY A 516 39.13 -4.19 6.58
N PRO A 517 39.67 -5.34 6.15
CA PRO A 517 39.77 -6.53 6.99
C PRO A 517 40.78 -6.34 8.14
N ASN A 518 40.56 -7.05 9.26
CA ASN A 518 41.43 -6.99 10.45
C ASN A 518 42.89 -7.46 10.21
N ARG A 519 43.14 -8.28 9.17
CA ARG A 519 44.49 -8.70 8.76
C ARG A 519 44.75 -8.21 7.34
N LYS A 520 45.74 -7.32 7.18
CA LYS A 520 46.15 -6.82 5.86
C LYS A 520 46.83 -7.94 5.05
N PRO A 521 46.32 -8.30 3.86
CA PRO A 521 47.02 -9.19 2.93
C PRO A 521 48.39 -8.63 2.52
N ARG A 522 49.38 -9.50 2.26
CA ARG A 522 50.76 -9.10 1.90
C ARG A 522 50.85 -8.23 0.63
N ASP A 523 49.86 -8.32 -0.25
CA ASP A 523 49.88 -7.66 -1.58
C ASP A 523 48.93 -6.45 -1.67
N TRP A 524 48.51 -5.91 -0.52
CA TRP A 524 47.59 -4.78 -0.45
C TRP A 524 48.22 -3.49 -1.02
N LYS A 525 47.90 -3.14 -2.28
CA LYS A 525 48.48 -1.95 -2.95
C LYS A 525 47.48 -0.92 -3.48
N THR A 526 46.17 -1.15 -3.48
CA THR A 526 45.21 -0.24 -4.15
C THR A 526 43.90 -0.10 -3.39
N GLY A 527 43.30 1.09 -3.50
CA GLY A 527 42.12 1.56 -2.76
C GLY A 527 40.83 0.79 -3.06
N PHE A 528 39.75 1.26 -2.42
CA PHE A 528 38.39 0.78 -2.68
C PHE A 528 37.69 1.75 -3.63
N ASP A 529 36.90 1.18 -4.56
CA ASP A 529 35.89 1.94 -5.31
C ASP A 529 34.54 1.74 -4.61
N LEU A 530 34.05 2.79 -3.95
CA LEU A 530 32.71 2.82 -3.38
C LEU A 530 31.79 3.59 -4.31
N ASN A 531 30.92 2.87 -5.01
CA ASN A 531 29.88 3.40 -5.89
C ASN A 531 28.53 3.38 -5.14
N VAL A 532 28.10 4.52 -4.62
CA VAL A 532 26.79 4.61 -3.99
C VAL A 532 25.75 4.91 -5.07
N GLY A 533 24.76 4.03 -5.22
CA GLY A 533 23.66 4.18 -6.18
C GLY A 533 22.33 4.55 -5.54
N PHE A 534 21.31 4.59 -6.39
CA PHE A 534 19.92 4.98 -6.11
C PHE A 534 19.34 4.47 -4.78
N VAL A 535 18.48 5.31 -4.18
CA VAL A 535 17.65 4.93 -3.04
C VAL A 535 16.19 4.90 -3.47
N GLN A 536 15.58 3.72 -3.44
CA GLN A 536 14.14 3.60 -3.60
C GLN A 536 13.49 3.85 -2.25
N VAL A 537 12.62 4.85 -2.17
CA VAL A 537 11.96 5.27 -0.93
C VAL A 537 10.47 4.91 -1.02
N GLU A 538 9.99 4.11 -0.07
CA GLU A 538 8.57 3.81 0.05
C GLU A 538 7.89 4.88 0.90
N THR A 539 6.86 5.51 0.34
CA THR A 539 6.19 6.66 0.93
C THR A 539 4.68 6.40 1.07
N ARG A 540 3.99 7.10 1.98
CA ARG A 540 2.53 7.03 2.15
C ARG A 540 1.83 8.39 1.97
N PRO A 541 0.63 8.46 1.36
CA PRO A 541 -0.19 9.66 1.46
C PRO A 541 -0.42 10.05 2.93
N GLN A 542 -0.52 11.34 3.24
CA GLN A 542 -1.17 11.72 4.50
C GLN A 542 -2.65 11.36 4.38
N LEU A 543 -3.13 10.51 5.29
CA LEU A 543 -4.56 10.38 5.51
C LEU A 543 -5.05 11.69 6.17
N PRO A 544 -6.15 12.27 5.69
CA PRO A 544 -6.74 13.48 6.29
C PRO A 544 -7.13 13.29 7.75
#